data_AF-A0A2D7UW45-F1
#
_entry.id   AF-A0A2D7UW45-F1
#
_cell.length_a   1.000
_cell.length_b   1.000
_cell.length_c   1.000
_cell.angle_alpha   90.00
_cell.angle_beta   90.00
_cell.angle_gamma   90.00
#
_symmetry.space_group_name_H-M   'P 1'
#
loop_
_entity.id
_entity.type
_entity.pdbx_description
1 polymer ?
#
loop_
_entity_poly.entity_id
_entity_poly.type
_entity_poly.pdbx_seq_one_letter_code
_entity_poly.pdbx_strand_id
1 'polypeptide(L)'
;DKALSLHVVNEVFGDEDFESAALEYVSRFANGPLVAQRYIKENLNRAVGADLLTCLDAEAVAMSRCRSTEDHKEAVAAFVEKRNPSFSGR
;
A
#
# COMPACT_ATOMS: atom_id res chain seq x y z
N ASP A 1 -19.32 7.60 12.47
CA ASP A 1 -18.47 8.24 13.52
C ASP A 1 -18.01 7.31 14.64
N LYS A 2 -18.89 6.68 15.42
CA LYS A 2 -18.46 5.84 16.56
C LYS A 2 -17.52 4.69 16.16
N ALA A 3 -17.80 3.99 15.07
CA ALA A 3 -16.93 2.92 14.55
C ALA A 3 -15.53 3.42 14.15
N LEU A 4 -15.45 4.62 13.56
CA LEU A 4 -14.19 5.27 13.17
C LEU A 4 -13.34 5.59 14.40
N SER A 5 -13.95 6.13 15.46
CA SER A 5 -13.25 6.42 16.73
C SER A 5 -12.70 5.19 17.44
N LEU A 6 -13.23 4.01 17.11
CA LEU A 6 -12.78 2.72 17.64
C LEU A 6 -11.82 2.00 16.67
N HIS A 7 -11.47 2.62 15.54
CA HIS A 7 -10.65 2.04 14.47
C HIS A 7 -11.15 0.70 13.91
N VAL A 8 -12.48 0.49 13.96
CA VAL A 8 -13.13 -0.68 13.32
C VAL A 8 -13.25 -0.46 11.81
N VAL A 9 -13.36 0.81 11.39
CA VAL A 9 -13.32 1.24 9.99
C VAL A 9 -12.22 2.30 9.82
N ASN A 10 -11.66 2.40 8.61
CA ASN A 10 -10.60 3.37 8.31
C ASN A 10 -11.12 4.75 7.95
N GLU A 11 -12.29 4.86 7.33
CA GLU A 11 -12.91 6.12 6.89
C GLU A 11 -14.44 6.01 6.97
N VAL A 12 -15.11 7.15 7.01
CA VAL A 12 -16.58 7.29 6.94
C VAL A 12 -16.90 8.39 5.93
N PHE A 13 -17.79 8.09 4.99
CA PHE A 13 -18.25 9.02 3.96
C PHE A 13 -19.76 9.28 4.12
N GLY A 14 -20.27 10.36 3.54
CA GLY A 14 -21.70 10.68 3.57
C GLY A 14 -22.51 9.75 2.67
N ASP A 15 -23.79 9.56 2.98
CA ASP A 15 -24.65 8.67 2.19
C ASP A 15 -24.83 9.16 0.74
N GLU A 16 -24.92 10.48 0.54
CA GLU A 16 -25.20 11.07 -0.78
C GLU A 16 -24.04 10.91 -1.78
N ASP A 17 -22.79 10.86 -1.28
CA ASP A 17 -21.57 10.80 -2.09
C ASP A 17 -20.73 9.54 -1.84
N PHE A 18 -21.26 8.57 -1.07
CA PHE A 18 -20.55 7.40 -0.58
C PHE A 18 -19.81 6.66 -1.69
N GLU A 19 -20.48 6.36 -2.80
CA GLU A 19 -19.91 5.55 -3.87
C GLU A 19 -18.73 6.25 -4.54
N SER A 20 -18.89 7.53 -4.89
CA SER A 20 -17.81 8.33 -5.47
C SER A 20 -16.63 8.49 -4.52
N ALA A 21 -16.88 8.79 -3.24
CA ALA A 21 -15.83 8.98 -2.25
C ALA A 21 -15.09 7.68 -1.94
N ALA A 22 -15.81 6.56 -1.83
CA ALA A 22 -15.22 5.24 -1.64
C ALA A 22 -14.36 4.82 -2.84
N LEU A 23 -14.84 5.06 -4.07
CA LEU A 23 -14.08 4.79 -5.30
C LEU A 23 -12.81 5.63 -5.38
N GLU A 24 -12.90 6.93 -5.06
CA GLU A 24 -11.72 7.80 -5.01
C GLU A 24 -10.72 7.30 -3.97
N TYR A 25 -11.18 6.93 -2.78
CA TYR A 25 -10.34 6.39 -1.71
C TYR A 25 -9.59 5.12 -2.15
N VAL A 26 -10.30 4.14 -2.72
CA VAL A 26 -9.66 2.88 -3.16
C VAL A 26 -8.79 3.06 -4.40
N SER A 27 -9.08 4.04 -5.26
CA SER A 27 -8.29 4.33 -6.45
C SER A 27 -6.83 4.65 -6.13
N ARG A 28 -6.57 5.25 -4.97
CA ARG A 28 -5.20 5.55 -4.49
C ARG A 28 -4.37 4.28 -4.26
N PHE A 29 -5.02 3.19 -3.87
CA PHE A 29 -4.37 1.89 -3.72
C PHE A 29 -4.23 1.20 -5.07
N ALA A 30 -5.32 1.18 -5.86
CA ALA A 30 -5.37 0.54 -7.17
C ALA A 30 -4.34 1.12 -8.16
N ASN A 31 -4.09 2.43 -8.08
CA ASN A 31 -3.09 3.14 -8.89
C ASN A 31 -1.71 3.19 -8.25
N GLY A 32 -1.49 2.51 -7.13
CA GLY A 32 -0.19 2.44 -6.44
C GLY A 32 0.70 1.29 -6.91
N PRO A 33 1.88 1.10 -6.31
CA PRO A 33 2.80 0.01 -6.65
C PRO A 33 2.29 -1.32 -6.06
N LEU A 34 1.45 -2.04 -6.82
CA LEU A 34 0.69 -3.21 -6.33
C LEU A 34 1.57 -4.33 -5.77
N VAL A 35 2.76 -4.55 -6.36
CA VAL A 35 3.71 -5.57 -5.86
C VAL A 35 4.22 -5.21 -4.46
N ALA A 36 4.58 -3.95 -4.23
CA ALA A 36 5.04 -3.48 -2.92
C ALA A 36 3.91 -3.53 -1.89
N GLN A 37 2.71 -3.06 -2.23
CA GLN A 37 1.55 -3.10 -1.35
C GLN A 37 1.19 -4.54 -0.93
N ARG A 38 1.29 -5.50 -1.86
CA ARG A 38 1.09 -6.93 -1.56
C ARG A 38 2.05 -7.41 -0.48
N TYR A 39 3.35 -7.16 -0.64
CA TYR A 39 4.35 -7.61 0.33
C TYR A 39 4.23 -6.90 1.68
N ILE A 40 3.88 -5.61 1.69
CA ILE A 40 3.58 -4.88 2.93
C ILE A 40 2.44 -5.56 3.68
N LYS A 41 1.33 -5.87 3.01
CA LYS A 41 0.17 -6.53 3.62
C LYS A 41 0.52 -7.94 4.13
N GLU A 42 1.32 -8.69 3.37
CA GLU A 42 1.81 -10.00 3.82
C GLU A 42 2.66 -9.90 5.08
N ASN A 43 3.55 -8.90 5.16
CA ASN A 43 4.42 -8.74 6.33
C ASN A 43 3.65 -8.27 7.58
N LEU A 44 2.65 -7.40 7.41
CA LEU A 44 1.75 -7.00 8.49
C LEU A 44 0.96 -8.20 9.04
N ASN A 45 0.44 -9.08 8.17
CA ASN A 45 -0.24 -10.29 8.60
C ASN A 45 0.70 -11.26 9.33
N ARG A 46 1.97 -11.36 8.88
CA ARG A 46 2.99 -12.17 9.55
C ARG A 46 3.29 -11.67 10.97
N ALA A 47 3.39 -10.35 11.15
CA ALA A 47 3.71 -9.72 12.42
C ALA A 47 2.66 -9.97 13.53
N VAL A 48 1.47 -10.46 13.19
CA VAL A 48 0.45 -10.85 14.19
C VAL A 48 0.88 -12.08 14.99
N GLY A 49 1.71 -12.97 14.42
CA GLY A 49 2.07 -14.25 15.05
C GLY A 49 3.55 -14.62 15.02
N ALA A 50 4.38 -13.91 14.26
CA ALA A 50 5.83 -14.15 14.19
C ALA A 50 6.61 -13.19 15.10
N ASP A 51 7.82 -13.59 15.48
CA ASP A 51 8.75 -12.70 16.16
C ASP A 51 9.34 -11.65 15.20
N LEU A 52 9.94 -10.61 15.79
CA LEU A 52 10.50 -9.48 15.05
C LEU A 52 11.57 -9.91 14.03
N LEU A 53 12.47 -10.83 14.37
CA LEU A 53 13.56 -11.22 13.47
C LEU A 53 13.02 -11.95 12.25
N THR A 54 12.05 -12.84 12.46
CA THR A 54 11.34 -13.51 11.36
C THR A 54 10.65 -12.51 10.42
N CYS A 55 10.02 -11.46 10.95
CA CYS A 55 9.41 -10.41 10.15
C CYS A 55 10.44 -9.59 9.35
N LEU A 56 11.58 -9.24 9.96
CA LEU A 56 12.65 -8.50 9.31
C LEU A 56 13.32 -9.30 8.18
N ASP A 57 13.53 -10.60 8.38
CA ASP A 57 14.07 -11.48 7.33
C ASP A 57 13.13 -11.55 6.12
N ALA A 58 11.82 -11.69 6.38
CA ALA A 58 10.82 -11.70 5.31
C ALA A 58 10.73 -10.34 4.59
N GLU A 59 10.84 -9.23 5.33
CA GLU A 59 10.88 -7.88 4.79
C GLU A 59 12.10 -7.68 3.87
N ALA A 60 13.28 -8.11 4.29
CA ALA A 60 14.50 -7.99 3.49
C ALA A 60 14.37 -8.69 2.13
N VAL A 61 13.79 -9.89 2.11
CA VAL A 61 13.49 -10.61 0.87
C VAL A 61 12.48 -9.85 0.01
N ALA A 62 11.40 -9.35 0.61
CA ALA A 62 10.39 -8.57 -0.10
C ALA A 62 10.96 -7.27 -0.70
N MET A 63 11.77 -6.53 0.05
CA MET A 63 12.44 -5.31 -0.42
C MET A 63 13.32 -5.58 -1.63
N SER A 64 14.08 -6.68 -1.63
CA SER A 64 14.91 -7.09 -2.76
C SER A 64 14.06 -7.34 -4.02
N ARG A 65 12.94 -8.05 -3.87
CA ARG A 65 12.00 -8.31 -4.97
C ARG A 65 11.37 -7.02 -5.49
N CYS A 66 10.88 -6.15 -4.60
CA CYS A 66 10.32 -4.87 -4.98
C CYS A 66 11.32 -4.00 -5.73
N ARG A 67 12.60 -3.99 -5.32
CA ARG A 67 13.64 -3.21 -6.00
C ARG A 67 13.82 -3.57 -7.48
N SER A 68 13.55 -4.83 -7.85
CA SER A 68 13.67 -5.29 -9.24
C SER A 68 12.48 -4.93 -10.15
N THR A 69 11.36 -4.46 -9.59
CA THR A 69 10.12 -4.13 -10.31
C THR A 69 10.27 -2.90 -11.21
N GLU A 70 9.41 -2.79 -12.22
CA GLU A 70 9.31 -1.57 -13.04
C GLU A 70 8.77 -0.42 -12.20
N ASP A 71 7.80 -0.69 -11.33
CA ASP A 71 7.21 0.30 -10.42
C ASP A 71 8.26 0.95 -9.50
N HIS A 72 9.24 0.19 -9.00
CA HIS A 72 10.32 0.77 -8.21
C HIS A 72 11.23 1.69 -9.04
N LYS A 73 11.60 1.27 -10.25
CA LYS A 73 12.44 2.09 -11.15
C LYS A 73 11.72 3.39 -11.51
N GLU A 74 10.43 3.30 -11.80
CA GLU A 74 9.56 4.44 -12.09
C GLU A 74 9.43 5.37 -10.88
N ALA A 75 9.21 4.84 -9.67
CA ALA A 75 9.16 5.66 -8.46
C ALA A 75 10.46 6.46 -8.26
N VAL A 76 11.62 5.81 -8.45
CA VAL A 76 12.93 6.47 -8.33
C VAL A 76 13.10 7.54 -9.40
N ALA A 77 12.78 7.24 -10.67
CA ALA A 77 12.85 8.19 -11.76
C ALA A 77 11.93 9.40 -11.53
N ALA A 78 10.66 9.15 -11.22
CA ALA A 78 9.67 10.18 -10.94
C ALA A 78 10.07 11.09 -9.77
N PHE A 79 10.66 10.52 -8.71
CA PHE A 79 11.20 11.29 -7.58
C PHE A 79 12.33 12.24 -8.00
N VAL A 80 13.31 11.73 -8.77
CA VAL A 80 14.43 12.54 -9.27
C VAL A 80 13.94 13.63 -10.24
N GLU A 81 12.98 13.30 -11.09
CA GLU A 81 12.37 14.21 -12.08
C GLU A 81 11.30 15.14 -11.49
N LYS A 82 10.96 14.99 -10.20
CA LYS A 82 9.92 15.77 -9.49
C LYS A 82 8.55 15.74 -10.17
N ARG A 83 8.15 14.57 -10.65
CA ARG A 83 6.83 14.31 -11.22
C ARG A 83 6.10 13.23 -10.45
N ASN A 84 4.80 13.09 -10.69
CA ASN A 84 4.04 11.98 -10.15
C ASN A 84 4.46 10.66 -10.85
N PRO A 85 4.64 9.56 -10.10
CA PRO A 85 4.93 8.25 -10.69
C PRO A 85 3.67 7.65 -11.33
N SER A 86 3.87 6.84 -12.37
CA SER A 86 2.82 6.05 -13.03
C SER A 86 3.07 4.56 -12.83
N PHE A 87 2.35 3.94 -11.90
CA PHE A 87 2.53 2.52 -11.58
C PHE A 87 1.75 1.60 -12.53
N SER A 88 2.30 0.43 -12.80
CA SER A 88 1.75 -0.58 -13.70
C SER A 88 1.64 -1.97 -13.06
N GLY A 89 2.03 -2.11 -11.79
CA GLY A 89 1.79 -3.29 -10.97
C GLY A 89 2.78 -4.43 -11.20
N ARG A 90 3.99 -4.15 -11.69
CA ARG A 90 5.01 -5.16 -12.03
C ARG A 90 6.43 -4.66 -11.82
#